data_AF-A0A0Q6RQ46-F1
#
_entry.id   AF-A0A0Q6RQ46-F1
#
_cell.length_a   1.000
_cell.length_b   1.000
_cell.length_c   1.000
_cell.angle_alpha   90.00
_cell.angle_beta   90.00
_cell.angle_gamma   90.00
#
_symmetry.space_group_name_H-M   'P 1'
#
loop_
_entity.id
_entity.type
_entity.pdbx_description
1 polymer ?
#
loop_
_entity_poly.entity_id
_entity_poly.type
_entity_poly.pdbx_seq_one_letter_code
_entity_poly.pdbx_strand_id
1 'polypeptide(L)'
;MTPDDAFEIVALRTSVFSLEQRIDEEELDARDRDESTLHVWIRDDAGVASSLRVLENDEPRPGDADARRLIGRVVTRADRRGRLRTLQDEHFEAGIPHIGMRRAPTA
;
A
#
# COMPACT_ATOMS: atom_id res chain seq x y z
N MET A 1 9.00 -6.10 -8.91
CA MET A 1 8.15 -5.00 -9.44
C MET A 1 8.77 -4.52 -10.73
N THR A 2 7.98 -4.37 -11.79
CA THR A 2 8.45 -3.79 -13.06
C THR A 2 8.33 -2.26 -13.05
N PRO A 3 8.96 -1.54 -13.99
CA PRO A 3 8.74 -0.09 -14.15
C PRO A 3 7.27 0.27 -14.39
N ASP A 4 6.53 -0.57 -15.13
CA ASP A 4 5.11 -0.35 -15.40
C ASP A 4 4.26 -0.53 -14.13
N ASP A 5 4.53 -1.56 -13.32
CA ASP A 5 3.87 -1.72 -12.01
C ASP A 5 4.11 -0.49 -11.11
N ALA A 6 5.35 0.00 -11.07
CA ALA A 6 5.71 1.17 -10.28
C ALA A 6 4.97 2.43 -10.77
N PHE A 7 4.90 2.63 -12.09
CA PHE A 7 4.17 3.74 -12.69
C PHE A 7 2.67 3.66 -12.34
N GLU A 8 2.03 2.51 -12.48
CA GLU A 8 0.60 2.36 -12.19
C GLU A 8 0.28 2.58 -10.70
N ILE A 9 1.14 2.12 -9.79
CA ILE A 9 1.00 2.37 -8.35
C ILE A 9 1.09 3.87 -8.06
N VAL A 10 2.09 4.57 -8.63
CA VAL A 10 2.28 6.01 -8.45
C VAL A 10 1.11 6.80 -9.05
N ALA A 11 0.62 6.42 -10.22
CA ALA A 11 -0.52 7.03 -10.86
C ALA A 11 -1.78 6.89 -9.99
N LEU A 12 -2.04 5.69 -9.44
CA LEU A 12 -3.16 5.45 -8.54
C LEU A 12 -3.04 6.30 -7.25
N ARG A 13 -1.88 6.27 -6.59
CA ARG A 13 -1.62 7.06 -5.37
C ARG A 13 -1.81 8.55 -5.61
N THR A 14 -1.22 9.10 -6.67
CA THR A 14 -1.37 10.50 -7.08
C THR A 14 -2.84 10.86 -7.35
N SER A 15 -3.57 9.99 -8.06
CA SER A 15 -4.97 10.24 -8.39
C SER A 15 -5.86 10.34 -7.14
N VAL A 16 -5.54 9.62 -6.08
CA VAL A 16 -6.33 9.64 -4.84
C VAL A 16 -5.82 10.68 -3.85
N PHE A 17 -4.54 10.66 -3.49
CA PHE A 17 -4.01 11.56 -2.46
C PHE A 17 -3.93 13.01 -2.96
N SER A 18 -3.27 13.24 -4.10
CA SER A 18 -3.07 14.60 -4.60
C SER A 18 -4.31 15.18 -5.29
N LEU A 19 -5.00 14.39 -6.14
CA LEU A 19 -6.10 14.92 -6.96
C LEU A 19 -7.46 14.84 -6.25
N GLU A 20 -7.86 13.65 -5.79
CA GLU A 20 -9.16 13.47 -5.14
C GLU A 20 -9.20 14.11 -3.74
N GLN A 21 -8.21 13.81 -2.89
CA GLN A 21 -8.16 14.25 -1.49
C GLN A 21 -7.50 15.63 -1.31
N ARG A 22 -6.79 16.13 -2.33
CA ARG A 22 -6.09 17.43 -2.28
C ARG A 22 -5.07 17.54 -1.14
N ILE A 23 -4.40 16.43 -0.85
CA ILE A 23 -3.22 16.39 0.03
C ILE A 23 -2.10 17.14 -0.68
N ASP A 24 -1.57 18.19 -0.05
CA ASP A 24 -0.53 19.07 -0.58
C ASP A 24 0.89 18.68 -0.14
N GLU A 25 1.00 17.66 0.72
CA GLU A 25 2.25 17.04 1.09
C GLU A 25 2.89 16.20 -0.04
N GLU A 26 4.21 16.00 0.05
CA GLU A 26 4.97 15.18 -0.90
C GLU A 26 4.48 13.72 -0.89
N GLU A 27 4.00 13.28 -2.06
CA GLU A 27 3.47 11.93 -2.23
C GLU A 27 4.56 10.85 -2.29
N LEU A 28 5.64 11.13 -3.04
CA LEU A 28 6.76 10.22 -3.28
C LEU A 28 7.97 10.61 -2.46
N ASP A 29 8.45 9.70 -1.63
CA ASP A 29 9.59 9.95 -0.75
C ASP A 29 10.77 9.01 -1.05
N ALA A 30 11.92 9.26 -0.43
CA ALA A 30 13.10 8.42 -0.59
C ALA A 30 12.87 6.96 -0.13
N ARG A 31 11.91 6.72 0.79
CA ARG A 31 11.63 5.38 1.32
C ARG A 31 10.90 4.51 0.30
N ASP A 32 10.26 5.09 -0.72
CA ASP A 32 9.69 4.30 -1.83
C ASP A 32 10.76 3.50 -2.60
N ARG A 33 12.04 3.91 -2.54
CA ARG A 33 13.17 3.24 -3.20
C ARG A 33 14.03 2.38 -2.26
N ASP A 34 13.72 2.38 -0.98
CA ASP A 34 14.47 1.58 0.00
C ASP A 34 14.32 0.09 -0.34
N GLU A 35 15.43 -0.67 -0.29
CA GLU A 35 15.45 -2.09 -0.64
C GLU A 35 14.53 -2.93 0.27
N SER A 36 14.29 -2.44 1.49
CA SER A 36 13.44 -3.09 2.47
C SER A 36 11.95 -2.71 2.34
N THR A 37 11.62 -1.73 1.49
CA THR A 37 10.23 -1.31 1.28
C THR A 37 9.49 -2.33 0.44
N LEU A 38 8.35 -2.79 0.95
CA LEU A 38 7.42 -3.62 0.20
C LEU A 38 6.29 -2.76 -0.36
N HIS A 39 6.17 -2.77 -1.67
CA HIS A 39 4.99 -2.30 -2.38
C HIS A 39 4.09 -3.49 -2.65
N VAL A 40 2.86 -3.46 -2.14
CA VAL A 40 1.87 -4.53 -2.32
C VAL A 40 0.76 -3.96 -3.17
N TRP A 41 0.36 -4.69 -4.23
CA TRP A 41 -0.72 -4.25 -5.10
C TRP A 41 -1.51 -5.44 -5.65
N ILE A 42 -2.74 -5.15 -6.04
CA ILE A 42 -3.60 -6.04 -6.81
C ILE A 42 -4.00 -5.35 -8.10
N ARG A 43 -4.22 -6.16 -9.13
CA ARG A 43 -4.48 -5.71 -10.49
C ARG A 43 -5.68 -6.46 -11.06
N ASP A 44 -6.43 -5.76 -11.91
CA ASP A 44 -7.47 -6.33 -12.75
C ASP A 44 -7.22 -5.94 -14.22
N ASP A 45 -8.18 -6.21 -15.10
CA ASP A 45 -8.07 -5.93 -16.53
C ASP A 45 -7.87 -4.44 -16.85
N ALA A 46 -8.16 -3.54 -15.91
CA ALA A 46 -7.96 -2.10 -16.04
C ALA A 46 -6.69 -1.58 -15.34
N GLY A 47 -5.81 -2.48 -14.88
CA GLY A 47 -4.55 -2.16 -14.22
C GLY A 47 -4.61 -2.27 -12.70
N VAL A 48 -3.71 -1.57 -12.00
CA VAL A 48 -3.66 -1.57 -10.52
C VAL A 48 -4.99 -1.08 -9.93
N ALA A 49 -5.63 -1.96 -9.17
CA ALA A 49 -6.93 -1.72 -8.52
C ALA A 49 -6.76 -1.22 -7.08
N SER A 50 -5.71 -1.64 -6.39
CA SER A 50 -5.40 -1.22 -5.02
C SER A 50 -3.93 -1.42 -4.71
N SER A 51 -3.38 -0.58 -3.83
CA SER A 51 -2.01 -0.68 -3.35
C SER A 51 -1.87 -0.28 -1.88
N LEU A 52 -0.84 -0.79 -1.21
CA LEU A 52 -0.31 -0.29 0.05
C LEU A 52 1.22 -0.38 0.06
N ARG A 53 1.84 0.40 0.95
CA ARG A 53 3.27 0.38 1.23
C ARG A 53 3.52 -0.16 2.63
N VAL A 54 4.59 -0.93 2.77
CA VAL A 54 5.10 -1.42 4.05
C VAL A 54 6.55 -1.01 4.17
N LEU A 55 6.89 -0.30 5.24
CA LEU A 55 8.25 0.10 5.56
C LEU A 55 8.78 -0.73 6.73
N GLU A 56 10.06 -1.10 6.68
CA GLU A 56 10.81 -1.47 7.89
C GLU A 56 10.93 -0.27 8.83
N ASN A 57 10.83 -0.54 10.13
CA ASN A 57 10.97 0.47 11.16
C ASN A 57 12.04 0.06 12.17
N ASP A 58 13.29 0.13 11.74
CA ASP A 58 14.45 -0.21 12.56
C ASP A 58 14.64 0.75 13.73
N GLU A 59 14.27 2.02 13.52
CA GLU A 59 14.30 3.09 14.52
C GLU A 59 12.90 3.71 14.70
N PRO A 60 12.07 3.16 15.62
CA PRO A 60 10.74 3.68 15.87
C PRO A 60 10.75 5.15 16.31
N ARG A 61 9.93 5.97 15.66
CA ARG A 61 9.73 7.38 16.01
C ARG A 61 8.69 7.50 17.13
N PRO A 62 8.68 8.62 17.88
CA PRO A 62 7.61 8.90 18.83
C PRO A 62 6.24 8.81 18.15
N GLY A 63 5.41 7.87 18.61
CA GLY A 63 4.10 7.58 18.00
C GLY A 63 4.00 6.24 17.27
N ASP A 64 5.12 5.60 16.94
CA ASP A 64 5.13 4.32 16.21
C ASP A 64 4.82 3.10 17.10
N ALA A 65 4.65 3.31 18.41
CA ALA A 65 4.31 2.26 19.39
C ALA A 65 5.12 0.97 19.22
N ASP A 66 6.46 1.09 19.07
CA ASP A 66 7.43 0.00 18.83
C ASP A 66 7.23 -0.86 17.56
N ALA A 67 6.29 -0.48 16.69
CA ALA A 67 5.97 -1.20 15.47
C ALA A 67 7.21 -1.35 14.58
N ARG A 68 7.58 -2.60 14.27
CA ARG A 68 8.68 -2.96 13.35
C ARG A 68 8.32 -2.83 11.88
N ARG A 69 7.04 -2.59 11.57
CA ARG A 69 6.52 -2.41 10.21
C ARG A 69 5.51 -1.29 10.22
N LEU A 70 5.62 -0.36 9.27
CA LEU A 70 4.67 0.72 9.09
C LEU A 70 3.89 0.52 7.79
N ILE A 71 2.57 0.37 7.91
CA ILE A 71 1.66 0.32 6.75
C ILE A 71 1.25 1.75 6.42
N GLY A 72 1.36 2.11 5.16
CA GLY A 72 0.97 3.43 4.66
C GLY A 72 0.53 3.39 3.21
N ARG A 73 0.14 4.56 2.70
CA ARG A 73 -0.24 4.75 1.29
C ARG A 73 -1.31 3.76 0.81
N VAL A 74 -2.23 3.39 1.70
CA VAL A 74 -3.32 2.48 1.39
C VAL A 74 -4.31 3.18 0.46
N VAL A 75 -4.45 2.65 -0.75
CA VAL A 75 -5.25 3.27 -1.81
C VAL A 75 -6.02 2.23 -2.62
N THR A 76 -7.23 2.57 -3.02
CA THR A 76 -8.08 1.76 -3.90
C THR A 76 -8.73 2.64 -4.97
N ARG A 77 -8.67 2.19 -6.22
CA ARG A 77 -9.30 2.85 -7.37
C ARG A 77 -10.81 2.99 -7.13
N ALA A 78 -11.38 4.14 -7.51
CA ALA A 78 -12.74 4.52 -7.12
C ALA A 78 -13.81 3.48 -7.49
N ASP A 79 -13.71 2.88 -8.68
CA ASP A 79 -14.59 1.83 -9.20
C ASP A 79 -14.48 0.47 -8.48
N ARG A 80 -13.42 0.27 -7.68
CA ARG A 80 -13.14 -0.98 -6.95
C ARG A 80 -13.39 -0.90 -5.45
N ARG A 81 -13.68 0.30 -4.92
CA ARG A 81 -14.03 0.48 -3.51
C ARG A 81 -15.25 -0.35 -3.11
N GLY A 82 -15.20 -0.99 -1.95
CA GLY A 82 -16.26 -1.90 -1.46
C GLY A 82 -16.39 -3.22 -2.23
N ARG A 83 -15.52 -3.48 -3.23
CA ARG A 83 -15.55 -4.68 -4.08
C ARG A 83 -14.24 -5.47 -4.04
N LEU A 84 -13.33 -5.12 -3.13
CA LEU A 84 -12.14 -5.90 -2.84
C LEU A 84 -12.53 -7.03 -1.88
N ARG A 85 -12.70 -8.24 -2.42
CA ARG A 85 -12.85 -9.45 -1.62
C ARG A 85 -11.44 -9.91 -1.30
N THR A 86 -11.06 -9.69 -0.06
CA THR A 86 -9.83 -10.04 0.67
C THR A 86 -8.60 -10.51 -0.12
N LEU A 87 -7.43 -9.96 0.22
CA LEU A 87 -6.08 -10.49 -0.11
C LEU A 87 -5.79 -11.88 0.54
N GLN A 88 -6.83 -12.68 0.83
CA GLN A 88 -6.68 -13.91 1.59
C GLN A 88 -6.21 -15.09 0.74
N ASP A 89 -6.50 -15.12 -0.57
CA ASP A 89 -6.45 -16.41 -1.28
C ASP A 89 -5.63 -16.48 -2.58
N GLU A 90 -5.13 -15.40 -3.16
CA GLU A 90 -4.46 -15.49 -4.47
C GLU A 90 -3.15 -14.69 -4.51
N HIS A 91 -2.06 -15.37 -4.91
CA HIS A 91 -0.64 -14.96 -4.97
C HIS A 91 0.25 -15.32 -3.76
N PHE A 92 0.34 -16.63 -3.49
CA PHE A 92 1.23 -17.24 -2.50
C PHE A 92 2.58 -17.72 -3.08
N GLU A 93 3.21 -16.95 -3.98
CA GLU A 93 4.49 -17.38 -4.62
C GLU A 93 5.71 -16.52 -4.22
N ALA A 94 5.55 -15.42 -3.48
CA ALA A 94 6.62 -14.42 -3.33
C ALA A 94 7.22 -14.27 -1.90
N GLY A 95 7.03 -15.24 -1.01
CA GLY A 95 7.73 -15.24 0.29
C GLY A 95 7.45 -14.02 1.19
N ILE A 96 6.27 -13.41 1.07
CA ILE A 96 5.88 -12.24 1.88
C ILE A 96 5.40 -12.73 3.26
N PRO A 97 6.00 -12.29 4.38
CA PRO A 97 5.47 -12.62 5.71
C PRO A 97 4.08 -12.03 5.88
N HIS A 98 3.19 -12.81 6.50
CA HIS A 98 1.79 -12.46 6.74
C HIS A 98 1.66 -11.07 7.39
N ILE A 99 1.15 -10.08 6.64
CA ILE A 99 0.55 -8.90 7.26
C ILE A 99 -0.86 -9.30 7.64
N GLY A 100 -1.01 -9.85 8.84
CA GLY A 100 -2.30 -10.15 9.43
C GLY A 100 -3.05 -8.85 9.73
N MET A 101 -3.81 -8.33 8.76
CA MET A 101 -4.80 -7.29 9.02
C MET A 101 -5.94 -7.92 9.84
N ARG A 102 -5.84 -7.88 11.17
CA ARG A 102 -6.96 -8.20 12.06
C ARG A 102 -7.97 -7.06 11.98
N ARG A 103 -9.23 -7.37 11.67
CA ARG A 103 -10.33 -6.42 11.91
C ARG A 103 -10.34 -6.04 13.39
N ALA A 104 -10.40 -4.75 13.70
CA ALA A 104 -10.75 -4.31 15.04
C ALA A 104 -12.12 -4.91 15.40
N PRO A 105 -12.32 -5.41 16.64
CA PRO A 105 -13.63 -5.87 17.09
C PRO A 105 -14.63 -4.74 16.93
N THR A 106 -15.77 -5.02 16.31
CA THR A 106 -16.89 -4.07 16.26
C THR A 106 -17.45 -3.97 17.67
N ALA A 107 -17.54 -2.76 18.21
CA ALA A 107 -18.26 -2.48 19.46
C ALA A 107 -19.77 -2.63 19.27
#